data_AF-A0AAE0QFG1-F1
#
_entry.id   AF-A0AAE0QFG1-F1
#
_cell.length_a   1.000
_cell.length_b   1.000
_cell.length_c   1.000
_cell.angle_alpha   90.00
_cell.angle_beta   90.00
_cell.angle_gamma   90.00
#
_symmetry.space_group_name_H-M   'P 1'
#
loop_
_entity.id
_entity.type
_entity.pdbx_description
1 polymer ?
#
loop_
_entity_poly.entity_id
_entity_poly.type
_entity_poly.pdbx_seq_one_letter_code
_entity_poly.pdbx_strand_id
1 'polypeptide(L)'
;MKSGKAVGPDDIPVEKEDNRCNLLHCVFVDLEKAYDRVPREELWYCMRKSGVAEKYVRVVQDMCERGRTVVRCAVDQTEEFNVEVGLHQGSVLSPFLFAIVMDQLSEEVRQESPWTMMFADDIVICSESREQVEENLERWRFALERRGMKVSHSKTEYMCVNEREESGTVRLQGEEVKKVQDFKYLGLTVQSNRECGKAVKKRVQAGWNGWRKVSGVLCDRKISARIKGKVYRTVVRPAMLYGLETVSLRKRQESELEVAELMLR
;
A
#
# COMPACT_ATOMS: atom_id res chain seq x y z
N MET A 1 5.91 -49.10 -36.45
CA MET A 1 6.92 -48.73 -35.43
C MET A 1 7.72 -47.52 -35.93
N LYS A 2 7.34 -46.32 -35.46
CA LYS A 2 8.24 -45.15 -35.40
C LYS A 2 7.92 -44.46 -34.07
N SER A 3 8.91 -44.39 -33.19
CA SER A 3 8.80 -43.88 -31.84
C SER A 3 8.63 -42.35 -31.85
N GLY A 4 7.62 -41.87 -31.13
CA GLY A 4 7.51 -40.45 -30.79
C GLY A 4 8.60 -40.10 -29.78
N LYS A 5 9.45 -39.12 -30.11
CA LYS A 5 10.34 -38.50 -29.13
C LYS A 5 9.50 -37.58 -28.25
N ALA A 6 9.56 -37.80 -26.95
CA ALA A 6 9.03 -36.90 -25.94
C ALA A 6 9.80 -35.57 -25.96
N VAL A 7 9.07 -34.46 -25.95
CA VAL A 7 9.61 -33.11 -25.74
C VAL A 7 9.96 -32.99 -24.27
N GLY A 8 11.21 -32.63 -23.97
CA GLY A 8 11.70 -32.46 -22.60
C GLY A 8 11.24 -31.13 -22.00
N PRO A 9 11.32 -30.96 -20.67
CA PRO A 9 10.87 -29.76 -19.94
C PRO A 9 11.70 -28.48 -20.20
N ASP A 10 12.65 -28.51 -21.13
CA ASP A 10 13.58 -27.40 -21.41
C ASP A 10 13.18 -26.54 -22.61
N ASP A 11 12.05 -26.83 -23.28
CA ASP A 11 11.56 -26.07 -24.44
C ASP A 11 10.40 -25.11 -24.08
N ILE A 12 10.46 -24.45 -22.93
CA ILE A 12 9.68 -23.22 -22.73
C ILE A 12 10.49 -22.10 -23.41
N PRO A 13 9.99 -21.46 -24.47
CA PRO A 13 10.68 -20.31 -25.03
C PRO A 13 10.71 -19.23 -23.96
N VAL A 14 11.89 -18.99 -23.40
CA VAL A 14 12.19 -17.73 -22.72
C VAL A 14 12.05 -16.68 -23.82
N GLU A 15 10.90 -16.02 -23.86
CA GLU A 15 10.71 -14.82 -24.65
C GLU A 15 11.90 -13.92 -24.35
N LYS A 16 12.74 -13.69 -25.36
CA LYS A 16 13.76 -12.66 -25.31
C LYS A 16 12.99 -11.35 -25.24
N GLU A 17 12.75 -10.89 -24.02
CA GLU A 17 12.21 -9.57 -23.71
C GLU A 17 12.96 -8.54 -24.55
N ASP A 18 12.22 -7.92 -25.47
CA ASP A 18 12.72 -6.85 -26.31
C ASP A 18 13.22 -5.73 -25.39
N ASN A 19 14.50 -5.36 -25.53
CA ASN A 19 15.27 -4.62 -24.54
C ASN A 19 15.00 -3.10 -24.60
N ARG A 20 13.74 -2.72 -24.89
CA ARG A 20 13.18 -1.37 -24.77
C ARG A 20 12.17 -1.35 -23.65
N CYS A 21 12.65 -1.33 -22.42
CA CYS A 21 11.78 -0.99 -21.30
C CYS A 21 11.52 0.52 -21.37
N ASN A 22 10.30 0.90 -21.75
CA ASN A 22 9.85 2.29 -21.71
C ASN A 22 10.03 2.88 -20.30
N LEU A 23 10.25 4.19 -20.22
CA LEU A 23 10.21 4.92 -18.95
C LEU A 23 8.81 4.75 -18.35
N LEU A 24 8.76 4.43 -17.06
CA LEU A 24 7.51 4.38 -16.32
C LEU A 24 7.57 5.41 -15.20
N HIS A 25 6.67 6.37 -15.25
CA HIS A 25 6.53 7.44 -14.28
C HIS A 25 5.44 7.06 -13.29
N CYS A 26 5.79 6.96 -12.01
CA CYS A 26 4.88 6.62 -10.93
C CYS A 26 4.81 7.76 -9.92
N VAL A 27 3.61 8.20 -9.57
CA VAL A 27 3.38 9.10 -8.44
C VAL A 27 2.64 8.35 -7.35
N PHE A 28 3.23 8.30 -6.17
CA PHE A 28 2.66 7.72 -4.95
C PHE A 28 2.00 8.85 -4.17
N VAL A 29 0.68 8.90 -4.19
CA VAL A 29 -0.13 9.95 -3.58
C VAL A 29 -0.60 9.48 -2.21
N ASP A 30 -0.37 10.31 -1.19
CA ASP A 30 -0.87 10.13 0.18
C ASP A 30 -1.90 11.22 0.49
N LEU A 31 -2.96 10.88 1.22
CA LEU A 31 -3.98 11.82 1.64
C LEU A 31 -3.72 12.34 3.05
N GLU A 32 -3.88 13.65 3.26
CA GLU A 32 -3.76 14.22 4.60
C GLU A 32 -4.92 13.74 5.48
N LYS A 33 -4.65 12.97 6.54
CA LYS A 33 -5.66 12.54 7.53
C LYS A 33 -6.93 11.99 6.87
N ALA A 34 -6.78 11.01 5.97
CA ALA A 34 -7.83 10.55 5.08
C ALA A 34 -9.18 10.27 5.78
N TYR A 35 -9.16 9.54 6.91
CA TYR A 35 -10.38 9.23 7.66
C TYR A 35 -10.98 10.46 8.34
N ASP A 36 -10.14 11.33 8.92
CA ASP A 36 -10.60 12.49 9.69
C ASP A 36 -11.14 13.61 8.79
N ARG A 37 -10.80 13.60 7.50
CA ARG A 37 -11.24 14.63 6.54
C ARG A 37 -12.55 14.35 5.84
N VAL A 38 -13.03 13.11 5.82
CA VAL A 38 -14.25 12.75 5.07
C VAL A 38 -15.43 13.64 5.50
N PRO A 39 -15.97 14.50 4.62
CA PRO A 39 -17.15 15.28 4.96
C PRO A 39 -18.36 14.35 5.14
N ARG A 40 -19.16 14.55 6.19
CA ARG A 40 -20.32 13.69 6.47
C ARG A 40 -21.37 13.75 5.37
N GLU A 41 -21.65 14.94 4.85
CA GLU A 41 -22.56 15.11 3.72
C GLU A 41 -22.10 14.36 2.48
N GLU A 42 -20.78 14.36 2.23
CA GLU A 42 -20.17 13.61 1.14
C GLU A 42 -20.32 12.10 1.36
N LEU A 43 -20.15 11.61 2.59
CA LEU A 43 -20.39 10.22 2.93
C LEU A 43 -21.86 9.81 2.66
N TRP A 44 -22.83 10.62 3.11
CA TRP A 44 -24.25 10.33 2.88
C TRP A 44 -24.59 10.29 1.41
N TYR A 45 -24.05 11.25 0.65
CA TYR A 45 -24.20 11.31 -0.79
C TYR A 45 -23.60 10.06 -1.46
N CYS A 46 -22.36 9.70 -1.13
CA CYS A 46 -21.68 8.52 -1.67
C CYS A 46 -22.48 7.24 -1.38
N MET A 47 -22.95 7.04 -0.15
CA MET A 47 -23.75 5.87 0.22
C MET A 47 -25.02 5.76 -0.62
N ARG A 48 -25.76 6.86 -0.79
CA ARG A 48 -26.97 6.87 -1.61
C ARG A 48 -26.66 6.60 -3.08
N LYS A 49 -25.60 7.22 -3.62
CA LYS A 49 -25.17 7.04 -5.01
C LYS A 49 -24.72 5.59 -5.29
N SER A 50 -24.10 4.93 -4.32
CA SER A 50 -23.75 3.50 -4.38
C SER A 50 -24.93 2.54 -4.14
N GLY A 51 -26.17 3.05 -4.07
CA GLY A 51 -27.38 2.23 -3.96
C GLY A 51 -27.69 1.71 -2.56
N VAL A 52 -27.04 2.25 -1.51
CA VAL A 52 -27.34 1.86 -0.13
C VAL A 52 -28.73 2.36 0.25
N ALA A 53 -29.59 1.45 0.71
CA ALA A 53 -30.96 1.79 1.10
C ALA A 53 -30.97 2.85 2.21
N GLU A 54 -31.88 3.83 2.10
CA GLU A 54 -31.96 4.99 3.00
C GLU A 54 -32.04 4.61 4.49
N LYS A 55 -32.67 3.47 4.81
CA LYS A 55 -32.72 2.95 6.18
C LYS A 55 -31.33 2.73 6.80
N TYR A 56 -30.35 2.29 6.01
CA TYR A 56 -28.98 2.09 6.47
C TYR A 56 -28.22 3.41 6.50
N VAL A 57 -28.47 4.32 5.55
CA VAL A 57 -27.88 5.67 5.55
C VAL A 57 -28.25 6.39 6.84
N ARG A 58 -29.54 6.36 7.25
CA ARG A 58 -30.01 6.96 8.51
C ARG A 58 -29.35 6.36 9.75
N VAL A 59 -29.13 5.05 9.78
CA VAL A 59 -28.43 4.40 10.90
C VAL A 59 -26.99 4.90 11.00
N VAL A 60 -26.28 5.04 9.88
CA VAL A 60 -24.91 5.57 9.88
C VAL A 60 -24.91 7.07 10.24
N GLN A 61 -25.89 7.86 9.76
CA GLN A 61 -26.10 9.25 10.19
C GLN A 61 -26.22 9.37 11.71
N ASP A 62 -27.12 8.60 12.31
CA ASP A 62 -27.32 8.56 13.76
C ASP A 62 -26.03 8.17 14.52
N MET A 63 -25.24 7.22 13.97
CA MET A 63 -23.96 6.80 14.57
C MET A 63 -22.88 7.89 14.53
N CYS A 64 -22.88 8.73 13.49
CA CYS A 64 -21.89 9.78 13.30
C CYS A 64 -22.28 11.09 14.02
N GLU A 65 -23.54 11.52 13.93
CA GLU A 65 -24.01 12.83 14.42
C GLU A 65 -23.93 12.98 15.95
N ARG A 66 -24.04 11.88 16.70
CA ARG A 66 -24.02 11.89 18.18
C ARG A 66 -22.63 11.69 18.78
N GLY A 67 -21.59 11.72 17.96
CA GLY A 67 -20.21 11.49 18.38
C GLY A 67 -19.63 12.65 19.21
N ARG A 68 -19.58 12.46 20.54
CA ARG A 68 -18.79 13.30 21.46
C ARG A 68 -17.49 12.60 21.81
N THR A 69 -16.40 13.36 21.88
CA THR A 69 -15.07 12.85 22.22
C THR A 69 -14.49 13.61 23.40
N VAL A 70 -13.71 12.91 24.22
CA VAL A 70 -12.83 13.46 25.25
C VAL A 70 -11.42 12.99 24.99
N VAL A 71 -10.43 13.85 25.25
CA VAL A 71 -9.02 13.47 25.19
C VAL A 71 -8.55 13.18 26.61
N ARG A 72 -8.00 11.98 26.84
CA ARG A 72 -7.37 11.64 28.12
C ARG A 72 -5.91 12.07 28.08
N CYS A 73 -5.56 13.07 28.89
CA CYS A 73 -4.19 13.51 29.11
C CYS A 73 -3.58 12.79 30.33
N ALA A 74 -2.26 12.96 30.56
CA ALA A 74 -1.55 12.32 31.66
C ALA A 74 -2.03 12.78 33.06
N VAL A 75 -2.70 13.93 33.14
CA VAL A 75 -3.11 14.57 34.40
C VAL A 75 -4.62 14.57 34.58
N ASP A 76 -5.41 14.70 33.50
CA ASP A 76 -6.88 14.66 33.54
C ASP A 76 -7.50 14.44 32.14
N GLN A 77 -8.83 14.36 32.04
CA GLN A 77 -9.59 14.39 30.78
C GLN A 77 -9.93 15.83 30.35
N THR A 78 -9.96 16.07 29.04
CA THR A 78 -10.46 17.34 28.49
C THR A 78 -11.98 17.42 28.60
N GLU A 79 -12.51 18.64 28.42
CA GLU A 79 -13.93 18.84 28.17
C GLU A 79 -14.40 18.06 26.92
N GLU A 80 -15.67 17.69 26.92
CA GLU A 80 -16.32 17.03 25.78
C GLU A 80 -16.45 18.00 24.62
N PHE A 81 -16.06 17.56 23.42
CA PHE A 81 -16.30 18.29 22.18
C PHE A 81 -16.95 17.39 21.13
N ASN A 82 -17.68 18.02 20.21
CA ASN A 82 -18.35 17.35 19.12
C ASN A 82 -17.36 17.03 18.00
N VAL A 83 -17.45 15.82 17.45
CA VAL A 83 -16.77 15.47 16.21
C VAL A 83 -17.78 15.70 15.09
N GLU A 84 -17.45 16.58 14.15
CA GLU A 84 -18.37 16.99 13.06
C GLU A 84 -17.93 16.47 11.68
N VAL A 85 -16.67 16.07 11.55
CA VAL A 85 -16.06 15.61 10.31
C VAL A 85 -15.35 14.28 10.52
N GLY A 86 -15.24 13.51 9.44
CA GLY A 86 -14.47 12.29 9.41
C GLY A 86 -15.21 11.06 9.92
N LEU A 87 -14.55 9.93 9.71
CA LEU A 87 -14.97 8.61 10.15
C LEU A 87 -14.28 8.25 11.47
N HIS A 88 -14.99 7.57 12.37
CA HIS A 88 -14.41 7.14 13.63
C HIS A 88 -13.30 6.09 13.41
N GLN A 89 -12.05 6.44 13.70
CA GLN A 89 -10.94 5.50 13.63
C GLN A 89 -11.11 4.40 14.69
N GLY A 90 -10.90 3.14 14.28
CA GLY A 90 -11.13 1.97 15.13
C GLY A 90 -12.55 1.40 15.07
N SER A 91 -13.51 2.06 14.41
CA SER A 91 -14.79 1.44 14.09
C SER A 91 -14.63 0.39 12.99
N VAL A 92 -15.28 -0.76 13.15
CA VAL A 92 -15.30 -1.86 12.16
C VAL A 92 -15.95 -1.42 10.84
N LEU A 93 -16.88 -0.46 10.89
CA LEU A 93 -17.62 0.00 9.71
C LEU A 93 -16.86 1.08 8.92
N SER A 94 -16.00 1.86 9.57
CA SER A 94 -15.29 2.99 8.95
C SER A 94 -14.47 2.59 7.71
N PRO A 95 -13.72 1.46 7.68
CA PRO A 95 -13.01 1.06 6.47
C PRO A 95 -13.92 0.82 5.26
N PHE A 96 -15.11 0.25 5.47
CA PHE A 96 -16.06 0.00 4.40
C PHE A 96 -16.71 1.30 3.91
N LEU A 97 -17.07 2.20 4.82
CA LEU A 97 -17.58 3.53 4.47
C LEU A 97 -16.54 4.35 3.71
N PHE A 98 -15.27 4.28 4.13
CA PHE A 98 -14.16 4.92 3.44
C PHE A 98 -13.99 4.36 2.02
N ALA A 99 -14.09 3.03 1.86
CA ALA A 99 -14.03 2.40 0.54
C ALA A 99 -15.16 2.89 -0.39
N ILE A 100 -16.40 3.02 0.11
CA ILE A 100 -17.52 3.58 -0.66
C ILE A 100 -17.21 5.01 -1.11
N VAL A 101 -16.71 5.85 -0.21
CA VAL A 101 -16.35 7.23 -0.55
C VAL A 101 -15.25 7.26 -1.61
N MET A 102 -14.16 6.53 -1.40
CA MET A 102 -13.04 6.49 -2.35
C MET A 102 -13.43 5.94 -3.72
N ASP A 103 -14.31 4.95 -3.78
CA ASP A 103 -14.86 4.43 -5.03
C ASP A 103 -15.61 5.53 -5.81
N GLN A 104 -16.49 6.25 -5.12
CA GLN A 104 -17.23 7.36 -5.72
C GLN A 104 -16.38 8.57 -6.08
N LEU A 105 -15.31 8.86 -5.32
CA LEU A 105 -14.37 9.96 -5.60
C LEU A 105 -13.49 9.66 -6.82
N SER A 106 -13.17 8.38 -7.02
CA SER A 106 -12.24 7.94 -8.06
C SER A 106 -12.89 7.62 -9.40
N GLU A 107 -14.22 7.47 -9.45
CA GLU A 107 -14.98 7.04 -10.64
C GLU A 107 -14.60 7.77 -11.95
N GLU A 108 -14.36 9.08 -11.90
CA GLU A 108 -14.05 9.90 -13.09
C GLU A 108 -12.56 9.90 -13.50
N VAL A 109 -11.66 9.57 -12.58
CA VAL A 109 -10.20 9.74 -12.77
C VAL A 109 -9.42 8.42 -12.77
N ARG A 110 -10.05 7.36 -12.26
CA ARG A 110 -9.44 6.03 -12.15
C ARG A 110 -9.32 5.39 -13.51
N GLN A 111 -8.10 4.96 -13.82
CA GLN A 111 -7.80 4.12 -14.96
C GLN A 111 -7.68 2.66 -14.52
N GLU A 112 -7.81 1.72 -15.46
CA GLU A 112 -7.62 0.31 -15.17
C GLU A 112 -6.17 0.02 -14.73
N SER A 113 -6.01 -1.05 -13.95
CA SER A 113 -4.70 -1.56 -13.57
C SER A 113 -3.88 -1.88 -14.84
N PRO A 114 -2.60 -1.48 -14.94
CA PRO A 114 -1.73 -1.00 -13.84
C PRO A 114 -1.62 0.54 -13.72
N TRP A 115 -2.40 1.32 -14.48
CA TRP A 115 -2.24 2.78 -14.57
C TRP A 115 -2.73 3.53 -13.34
N THR A 116 -3.73 2.99 -12.64
CA THR A 116 -4.12 3.46 -11.31
C THR A 116 -4.31 2.27 -10.38
N MET A 117 -3.59 2.29 -9.26
CA MET A 117 -3.77 1.32 -8.17
C MET A 117 -4.14 2.07 -6.90
N MET A 118 -5.05 1.51 -6.12
CA MET A 118 -5.52 2.11 -4.87
C MET A 118 -5.58 1.07 -3.78
N PHE A 119 -5.15 1.43 -2.59
CA PHE A 119 -5.31 0.63 -1.39
C PHE A 119 -5.59 1.55 -0.21
N ALA A 120 -6.85 1.56 0.27
CA ALA A 120 -7.31 2.56 1.23
C ALA A 120 -6.96 3.99 0.77
N ASP A 121 -6.09 4.70 1.49
CA ASP A 121 -5.62 6.06 1.20
C ASP A 121 -4.35 6.11 0.33
N ASP A 122 -3.66 4.99 0.12
CA ASP A 122 -2.52 4.90 -0.79
C ASP A 122 -3.02 4.84 -2.25
N ILE A 123 -2.65 5.83 -3.07
CA ILE A 123 -2.97 5.87 -4.50
C ILE A 123 -1.67 5.89 -5.30
N VAL A 124 -1.59 5.06 -6.33
CA VAL A 124 -0.46 5.04 -7.28
C VAL A 124 -0.99 5.37 -8.66
N ILE A 125 -0.41 6.41 -9.26
CA ILE A 125 -0.73 6.87 -10.61
C ILE A 125 0.48 6.62 -11.49
N CYS A 126 0.30 5.87 -12.57
CA CYS A 126 1.36 5.48 -13.48
C CYS A 126 1.11 6.04 -14.89
N SER A 127 2.18 6.37 -15.61
CA SER A 127 2.14 6.65 -17.05
C SER A 127 3.49 6.42 -17.70
N GLU A 128 3.50 6.17 -19.01
CA GLU A 128 4.74 6.11 -19.80
C GLU A 128 5.27 7.50 -20.19
N SER A 129 4.48 8.57 -19.97
CA SER A 129 4.90 9.96 -20.17
C SER A 129 4.88 10.73 -18.85
N ARG A 130 5.93 11.53 -18.63
CA ARG A 130 6.04 12.45 -17.50
C ARG A 130 4.91 13.48 -17.51
N GLU A 131 4.62 14.05 -18.67
CA GLU A 131 3.58 15.06 -18.85
C GLU A 131 2.20 14.46 -18.54
N GLN A 132 1.96 13.22 -18.97
CA GLN A 132 0.70 12.55 -18.73
C GLN A 132 0.52 12.17 -17.25
N VAL A 133 1.58 11.76 -16.54
CA VAL A 133 1.47 11.47 -15.10
C VAL A 133 1.20 12.75 -14.29
N GLU A 134 1.78 13.88 -14.69
CA GLU A 134 1.54 15.19 -14.08
C GLU A 134 0.09 15.63 -14.29
N GLU A 135 -0.43 15.50 -15.51
CA GLU A 135 -1.84 15.78 -15.81
C GLU A 135 -2.78 14.88 -15.00
N ASN A 136 -2.48 13.58 -14.91
CA ASN A 136 -3.29 12.65 -14.14
C ASN A 136 -3.26 12.98 -12.64
N LEU A 137 -2.10 13.35 -12.09
CA LEU A 137 -1.96 13.78 -10.70
C LEU A 137 -2.83 15.02 -10.42
N GLU A 138 -2.84 15.99 -11.31
CA GLU A 138 -3.66 17.20 -11.20
C GLU A 138 -5.17 16.90 -11.28
N ARG A 139 -5.58 15.98 -12.17
CA ARG A 139 -6.96 15.47 -12.24
C ARG A 139 -7.37 14.79 -10.95
N TRP A 140 -6.51 13.92 -10.41
CA TRP A 140 -6.73 13.25 -9.13
C TRP A 140 -6.88 14.23 -7.98
N ARG A 141 -5.96 15.19 -7.86
CA ARG A 141 -6.05 16.25 -6.84
C ARG A 141 -7.38 16.99 -6.96
N PHE A 142 -7.77 17.43 -8.16
CA PHE A 142 -9.04 18.14 -8.34
C PHE A 142 -10.27 17.29 -7.96
N ALA A 143 -10.30 16.01 -8.36
CA ALA A 143 -11.41 15.11 -8.04
C ALA A 143 -11.57 14.87 -6.53
N LEU A 144 -10.45 14.78 -5.81
CA LEU A 144 -10.40 14.59 -4.36
C LEU A 144 -10.74 15.89 -3.60
N GLU A 145 -10.08 17.00 -3.95
CA GLU A 145 -10.19 18.27 -3.23
C GLU A 145 -11.56 18.93 -3.38
N ARG A 146 -12.20 18.81 -4.55
CA ARG A 146 -13.56 19.35 -4.76
C ARG A 146 -14.62 18.68 -3.86
N ARG A 147 -14.30 17.51 -3.28
CA ARG A 147 -15.18 16.73 -2.39
C ARG A 147 -14.61 16.62 -0.97
N GLY A 148 -13.73 17.55 -0.59
CA GLY A 148 -13.27 17.75 0.79
C GLY A 148 -12.12 16.85 1.25
N MET A 149 -11.59 15.99 0.38
CA MET A 149 -10.34 15.28 0.63
C MET A 149 -9.13 16.18 0.33
N LYS A 150 -7.93 15.83 0.79
CA LYS A 150 -6.74 16.65 0.51
C LYS A 150 -5.51 15.80 0.25
N VAL A 151 -4.77 16.11 -0.80
CA VAL A 151 -3.50 15.46 -1.12
C VAL A 151 -2.39 16.02 -0.23
N SER A 152 -1.55 15.14 0.32
CA SER A 152 -0.38 15.52 1.11
C SER A 152 0.80 15.81 0.20
N HIS A 153 1.13 17.09 -0.01
CA HIS A 153 2.29 17.50 -0.79
C HIS A 153 3.60 16.92 -0.22
N SER A 154 3.75 16.93 1.11
CA SER A 154 4.98 16.51 1.78
C SER A 154 5.26 15.01 1.73
N LYS A 155 4.22 14.19 1.55
CA LYS A 155 4.33 12.72 1.50
C LYS A 155 4.11 12.14 0.11
N THR A 156 3.58 12.93 -0.81
CA THR A 156 3.44 12.52 -2.20
C THR A 156 4.83 12.48 -2.83
N GLU A 157 5.20 11.34 -3.40
CA GLU A 157 6.53 11.11 -3.95
C GLU A 157 6.44 10.63 -5.40
N TYR A 158 7.40 11.03 -6.22
CA TYR A 158 7.50 10.69 -7.63
C TYR A 158 8.68 9.74 -7.86
N MET A 159 8.50 8.73 -8.69
CA MET A 159 9.53 7.79 -9.10
C MET A 159 9.50 7.61 -10.62
N CYS A 160 10.68 7.63 -11.24
CA CYS A 160 10.85 7.22 -12.63
C CYS A 160 11.61 5.89 -12.67
N VAL A 161 10.99 4.87 -13.27
CA VAL A 161 11.55 3.53 -13.42
C VAL A 161 12.21 3.42 -14.81
N ASN A 162 13.36 2.74 -14.88
CA ASN A 162 14.24 2.62 -16.06
C ASN A 162 14.90 3.92 -16.52
N GLU A 163 15.01 4.87 -15.61
CA GLU A 163 15.68 6.13 -15.87
C GLU A 163 17.18 5.90 -16.17
N ARG A 164 17.63 6.23 -17.38
CA ARG A 164 19.05 6.19 -17.78
C ARG A 164 19.73 7.55 -17.72
N GLU A 165 18.96 8.62 -17.96
CA GLU A 165 19.35 10.02 -17.87
C GLU A 165 18.34 10.73 -16.96
N GLU A 166 18.70 11.86 -16.33
CA GLU A 166 17.77 12.58 -15.45
C GLU A 166 16.52 13.04 -16.20
N SER A 167 15.41 12.31 -16.03
CA SER A 167 14.09 12.74 -16.45
C SER A 167 13.65 13.91 -15.57
N GLY A 168 12.89 14.82 -16.16
CA GLY A 168 12.37 16.00 -15.48
C GLY A 168 11.56 15.70 -14.21
N THR A 169 11.25 16.76 -13.48
CA THR A 169 10.40 16.73 -12.29
C THR A 169 8.92 16.67 -12.67
N VAL A 170 8.10 16.16 -11.75
CA VAL A 170 6.63 16.23 -11.81
C VAL A 170 6.19 17.30 -10.82
N ARG A 171 5.19 18.10 -11.19
CA ARG A 171 4.66 19.17 -10.34
C ARG A 171 3.24 18.88 -9.84
N LEU A 172 2.94 19.36 -8.64
CA LEU A 172 1.60 19.38 -8.05
C LEU A 172 1.32 20.82 -7.62
N GLN A 173 0.29 21.45 -8.19
CA GLN A 173 0.00 22.88 -8.00
C GLN A 173 1.20 23.80 -8.33
N GLY A 174 2.05 23.38 -9.27
CA GLY A 174 3.26 24.12 -9.65
C GLY A 174 4.47 23.90 -8.73
N GLU A 175 4.31 23.21 -7.60
CA GLU A 175 5.42 22.80 -6.72
C GLU A 175 6.01 21.46 -7.17
N GLU A 176 7.33 21.30 -7.06
CA GLU A 176 7.97 20.04 -7.45
C GLU A 176 7.68 18.92 -6.44
N VAL A 177 7.20 17.79 -6.95
CA VAL A 177 7.02 16.56 -6.17
C VAL A 177 8.38 15.92 -5.95
N LYS A 178 8.65 15.53 -4.71
CA LYS A 178 9.92 14.90 -4.31
C LYS A 178 10.17 13.63 -5.13
N LYS A 179 11.24 13.63 -5.92
CA LYS A 179 11.69 12.47 -6.70
C LYS A 179 12.47 11.49 -5.81
N VAL A 180 12.14 10.20 -5.87
CA VAL A 180 12.76 9.14 -5.07
C VAL A 180 13.18 7.94 -5.90
N GLN A 181 14.26 7.28 -5.45
CA GLN A 181 14.78 6.05 -6.06
C GLN A 181 14.26 4.78 -5.36
N ASP A 182 13.92 4.89 -4.08
CA ASP A 182 13.30 3.83 -3.29
C ASP A 182 12.00 4.37 -2.67
N PHE A 183 10.91 3.63 -2.80
CA PHE A 183 9.63 3.96 -2.16
C PHE A 183 9.11 2.76 -1.36
N LYS A 184 8.49 3.00 -0.20
CA LYS A 184 7.87 1.93 0.60
C LYS A 184 6.37 1.87 0.31
N TYR A 185 5.96 1.01 -0.61
CA TYR A 185 4.56 0.79 -0.95
C TYR A 185 4.02 -0.47 -0.25
N LEU A 186 2.94 -0.34 0.53
CA LEU A 186 2.27 -1.44 1.23
C LEU A 186 3.23 -2.37 2.01
N GLY A 187 4.30 -1.80 2.59
CA GLY A 187 5.27 -2.56 3.37
C GLY A 187 6.45 -3.16 2.57
N LEU A 188 6.41 -3.12 1.25
CA LEU A 188 7.50 -3.51 0.35
C LEU A 188 8.28 -2.32 -0.16
N THR A 189 9.56 -2.52 -0.48
CA THR A 189 10.39 -1.47 -1.09
C THR A 189 10.42 -1.66 -2.59
N VAL A 190 9.87 -0.69 -3.31
CA VAL A 190 9.95 -0.58 -4.77
C VAL A 190 11.17 0.27 -5.11
N GLN A 191 11.97 -0.18 -6.07
CA GLN A 191 13.16 0.52 -6.53
C GLN A 191 13.02 0.90 -8.01
N SER A 192 13.43 2.13 -8.35
CA SER A 192 13.47 2.66 -9.73
C SER A 192 14.30 1.81 -10.70
N ASN A 193 15.35 1.17 -10.18
CA ASN A 193 16.26 0.30 -10.94
C ASN A 193 15.76 -1.16 -11.06
N ARG A 194 14.53 -1.45 -10.62
CA ARG A 194 13.90 -2.78 -10.63
C ARG A 194 14.65 -3.86 -9.85
N GLU A 195 15.59 -3.47 -8.99
CA GLU A 195 16.25 -4.43 -8.11
C GLU A 195 15.33 -4.79 -6.93
N CYS A 196 15.42 -6.05 -6.51
CA CYS A 196 14.67 -6.56 -5.37
C CYS A 196 15.52 -6.70 -4.10
N GLY A 197 16.82 -6.41 -4.18
CA GLY A 197 17.77 -6.66 -3.09
C GLY A 197 17.42 -5.90 -1.80
N LYS A 198 17.01 -4.63 -1.90
CA LYS A 198 16.60 -3.86 -0.69
C LYS A 198 15.29 -4.39 -0.10
N ALA A 199 14.34 -4.79 -0.93
CA ALA A 199 13.08 -5.39 -0.48
C ALA A 199 13.34 -6.66 0.34
N VAL A 200 14.12 -7.60 -0.20
CA VAL A 200 14.49 -8.86 0.45
C VAL A 200 15.23 -8.61 1.75
N LYS A 201 16.26 -7.75 1.75
CA LYS A 201 17.01 -7.40 2.98
C LYS A 201 16.12 -6.84 4.08
N LYS A 202 15.19 -5.92 3.74
CA LYS A 202 14.25 -5.36 4.74
C LYS A 202 13.27 -6.40 5.27
N ARG A 203 12.88 -7.39 4.48
CA ARG A 203 12.02 -8.50 4.92
C ARG A 203 12.78 -9.52 5.79
N VAL A 204 14.00 -9.89 5.43
CA VAL A 204 14.89 -10.67 6.29
C VAL A 204 15.09 -9.96 7.64
N GLN A 205 15.33 -8.66 7.64
CA GLN A 205 15.44 -7.88 8.88
C GLN A 205 14.13 -7.87 9.69
N ALA A 206 12.97 -7.81 9.04
CA ALA A 206 11.68 -7.93 9.73
C ALA A 206 11.50 -9.30 10.39
N GLY A 207 11.92 -10.38 9.71
CA GLY A 207 12.02 -11.72 10.28
C GLY A 207 12.90 -11.77 11.53
N TRP A 208 14.13 -11.23 11.46
CA TRP A 208 15.03 -11.11 12.61
C TRP A 208 14.43 -10.32 13.77
N ASN A 209 13.75 -9.21 13.49
CA ASN A 209 13.07 -8.42 14.52
C ASN A 209 11.93 -9.21 15.17
N GLY A 210 11.16 -9.96 14.38
CA GLY A 210 10.14 -10.89 14.88
C GLY A 210 10.76 -11.95 15.80
N TRP A 211 11.86 -12.57 15.35
CA TRP A 211 12.59 -13.58 16.13
C TRP A 211 13.11 -13.04 17.45
N ARG A 212 13.71 -11.84 17.47
CA ARG A 212 14.21 -11.20 18.71
C ARG A 212 13.11 -11.04 19.75
N LYS A 213 11.89 -10.68 19.34
CA LYS A 213 10.73 -10.53 20.25
C LYS A 213 10.30 -11.83 20.89
N VAL A 214 10.48 -12.96 20.20
CA VAL A 214 10.09 -14.29 20.68
C VAL A 214 11.29 -15.16 21.10
N SER A 215 12.48 -14.57 21.16
CA SER A 215 13.73 -15.28 21.51
C SER A 215 13.63 -15.96 22.88
N GLY A 216 12.94 -15.35 23.85
CA GLY A 216 12.68 -15.96 25.15
C GLY A 216 11.94 -17.31 25.05
N VAL A 217 11.10 -17.51 24.04
CA VAL A 217 10.41 -18.78 23.79
C VAL A 217 11.24 -19.72 22.92
N LEU A 218 11.91 -19.18 21.90
CA LEU A 218 12.70 -19.98 20.95
C LEU A 218 14.00 -20.53 21.57
N CYS A 219 14.62 -19.78 22.48
CA CYS A 219 15.86 -20.16 23.14
C CYS A 219 15.65 -20.93 24.46
N ASP A 220 14.43 -20.96 25.01
CA ASP A 220 14.16 -21.68 26.27
C ASP A 220 14.22 -23.19 26.07
N ARG A 221 15.10 -23.86 26.83
CA ARG A 221 15.29 -25.31 26.81
C ARG A 221 14.08 -26.08 27.35
N LYS A 222 13.23 -25.44 28.17
CA LYS A 222 12.03 -26.05 28.75
C LYS A 222 10.88 -26.18 27.74
N ILE A 223 10.93 -25.43 26.65
CA ILE A 223 9.86 -25.38 25.66
C ILE A 223 10.12 -26.42 24.56
N SER A 224 9.11 -27.24 24.28
CA SER A 224 9.21 -28.28 23.26
C SER A 224 9.46 -27.69 21.86
N ALA A 225 10.22 -28.42 21.04
CA ALA A 225 10.47 -28.05 19.64
C ALA A 225 9.18 -27.83 18.83
N ARG A 226 8.10 -28.56 19.17
CA ARG A 226 6.79 -28.38 18.54
C ARG A 226 6.22 -26.97 18.75
N ILE A 227 6.31 -26.44 19.96
CA ILE A 227 5.82 -25.10 20.30
C ILE A 227 6.73 -24.05 19.64
N LYS A 228 8.05 -24.22 19.70
CA LYS A 228 9.00 -23.32 19.02
C LYS A 228 8.72 -23.22 17.53
N GLY A 229 8.52 -24.37 16.86
CA GLY A 229 8.15 -24.40 15.45
C GLY A 229 6.81 -23.71 15.14
N LYS A 230 5.83 -23.76 16.05
CA LYS A 230 4.57 -23.00 15.90
C LYS A 230 4.81 -21.49 16.03
N VAL A 231 5.58 -21.05 17.03
CA VAL A 231 5.91 -19.64 17.24
C VAL A 231 6.70 -19.07 16.05
N TYR A 232 7.68 -19.83 15.56
CA TYR A 232 8.41 -19.47 14.35
C TYR A 232 7.48 -19.25 13.14
N ARG A 233 6.59 -20.21 12.85
CA ARG A 233 5.67 -20.15 11.71
C ARG A 233 4.60 -19.05 11.83
N THR A 234 4.32 -18.55 13.02
CA THR A 234 3.27 -17.54 13.26
C THR A 234 3.81 -16.13 13.40
N VAL A 235 5.05 -15.96 13.87
CA VAL A 235 5.63 -14.63 14.12
C VAL A 235 6.78 -14.32 13.16
N VAL A 236 7.71 -15.24 13.01
CA VAL A 236 8.98 -14.99 12.30
C VAL A 236 8.80 -15.16 10.80
N ARG A 237 8.29 -16.31 10.37
CA ARG A 237 8.15 -16.65 8.95
C ARG A 237 7.20 -15.68 8.21
N PRO A 238 6.02 -15.32 8.74
CA PRO A 238 5.14 -14.37 8.04
C PRO A 238 5.77 -12.97 7.91
N ALA A 239 6.47 -12.50 8.94
CA ALA A 239 7.17 -11.22 8.88
C ALA A 239 8.30 -11.21 7.83
N MET A 240 8.96 -12.34 7.64
CA MET A 240 10.03 -12.51 6.65
C MET A 240 9.51 -12.67 5.23
N LEU A 241 8.37 -13.33 5.04
CA LEU A 241 7.87 -13.66 3.69
C LEU A 241 6.87 -12.64 3.15
N TYR A 242 6.32 -11.76 4.00
CA TYR A 242 5.30 -10.79 3.61
C TYR A 242 5.68 -10.00 2.35
N GLY A 243 4.87 -10.16 1.29
CA GLY A 243 4.98 -9.43 0.04
C GLY A 243 6.15 -9.87 -0.86
N LEU A 244 6.93 -10.89 -0.48
CA LEU A 244 7.98 -11.40 -1.37
C LEU A 244 7.40 -12.19 -2.54
N GLU A 245 6.15 -12.64 -2.46
CA GLU A 245 5.41 -13.27 -3.55
C GLU A 245 5.14 -12.33 -4.73
N THR A 246 5.19 -11.01 -4.52
CA THR A 246 4.98 -10.00 -5.58
C THR A 246 6.30 -9.50 -6.18
N VAL A 247 7.43 -10.10 -5.78
CA VAL A 247 8.76 -9.65 -6.15
C VAL A 247 9.40 -10.68 -7.07
N SER A 248 9.98 -10.22 -8.18
CA SER A 248 10.81 -11.05 -9.05
C SER A 248 12.14 -11.38 -8.36
N LEU A 249 12.14 -12.43 -7.54
CA LEU A 249 13.35 -12.93 -6.87
C LEU A 249 14.33 -13.49 -7.90
N ARG A 250 15.62 -13.21 -7.72
CA ARG A 250 16.67 -13.90 -8.47
C ARG A 250 17.28 -14.99 -7.58
N LYS A 251 17.92 -15.98 -8.19
CA LYS A 251 18.56 -17.11 -7.49
C LYS A 251 19.39 -16.70 -6.27
N ARG A 252 20.13 -15.60 -6.38
CA ARG A 252 20.91 -15.05 -5.26
C ARG A 252 20.02 -14.70 -4.06
N GLN A 253 18.93 -13.98 -4.27
CA GLN A 253 18.01 -13.58 -3.21
C GLN A 253 17.25 -14.77 -2.62
N GLU A 254 16.93 -15.78 -3.43
CA GLU A 254 16.36 -17.04 -2.94
C GLU A 254 17.31 -17.74 -1.98
N SER A 255 18.59 -17.89 -2.35
CA SER A 255 19.61 -18.44 -1.45
C SER A 255 19.78 -17.60 -0.17
N GLU A 256 19.73 -16.27 -0.27
CA GLU A 256 19.78 -15.38 0.92
C GLU A 256 18.58 -15.64 1.86
N LEU A 257 17.38 -15.87 1.32
CA LEU A 257 16.18 -16.19 2.09
C LEU A 257 16.25 -17.59 2.71
N GLU A 258 16.73 -18.59 1.99
CA GLU A 258 16.92 -19.95 2.50
C GLU A 258 17.90 -19.98 3.68
N VAL A 259 19.03 -19.26 3.55
CA VAL A 259 20.00 -19.13 4.64
C VAL A 259 19.36 -18.44 5.85
N ALA A 260 18.60 -17.37 5.64
CA ALA A 260 17.88 -16.70 6.72
C ALA A 260 16.82 -17.61 7.37
N GLU A 261 16.10 -18.40 6.59
CA GLU A 261 15.09 -19.36 7.08
C GLU A 261 15.73 -20.42 7.98
N LEU A 262 16.90 -20.94 7.59
CA LEU A 262 17.67 -21.91 8.35
C LEU A 262 18.24 -21.33 9.66
N MET A 263 18.74 -20.09 9.64
CA MET A 263 19.31 -19.44 10.83
C MET A 263 18.25 -19.08 11.89
N LEU A 264 17.02 -18.82 11.46
CA LEU A 264 15.95 -18.34 12.33
C LEU A 264 15.11 -19.46 12.96
N ARG A 265 15.33 -20.72 12.55
CA ARG A 265 14.56 -21.89 13.00
C ARG A 265 15.09 -22.47 14.30
#